data_AF-A0A1M3HE82-F1
#
_entry.id   AF-A0A1M3HE82-F1
#
_cell.length_a   1.000
_cell.length_b   1.000
_cell.length_c   1.000
_cell.angle_alpha   90.00
_cell.angle_beta   90.00
_cell.angle_gamma   90.00
#
_symmetry.space_group_name_H-M   'P 1'
#
loop_
_entity.id
_entity.type
_entity.pdbx_description
1 polymer ?
#
loop_
_entity_poly.entity_id
_entity_poly.type
_entity_poly.pdbx_seq_one_letter_code
_entity_poly.pdbx_strand_id
1 'polypeptide(L)'
;MKRLVLFLSILSCFSCNPSSDKNGGNAAKKEGKTVQDTVSTALSAIYKPDSMAQYMGVYSGSFGNDGIITLVLNYISGRAVSGYDVHKGVRRNVNGEVTPYGDKLHFVLKEPGDNRFDGSFDFLLDTTSRKIEGDWVLDVSPTRVVARRVHIALAPMAWDENDANNEWKHADTALSFRNGFCQLVISPAEKDYSSQKVVVRGNYYRKGDSFRLEWEKNPYIAEQLFMVRYWKKALDASGDSVDRLFLHGGGMELKMSGDSD
;
A
#
# COMPACT_ATOMS: atom_id res chain seq x y z
N MET A 1 -17.39 5.69 -38.25
CA MET A 1 -17.22 4.21 -38.27
C MET A 1 -17.89 3.65 -37.03
N LYS A 2 -19.02 2.95 -37.19
CA LYS A 2 -19.84 2.41 -36.10
C LYS A 2 -19.20 1.11 -35.60
N ARG A 3 -18.88 1.02 -34.30
CA ARG A 3 -18.36 -0.21 -33.70
C ARG A 3 -19.53 -1.10 -33.28
N LEU A 4 -19.59 -2.27 -33.89
CA LEU A 4 -20.54 -3.35 -33.67
C LEU A 4 -20.24 -3.99 -32.30
N VAL A 5 -21.22 -3.97 -31.40
CA VAL A 5 -21.19 -4.66 -30.12
C VAL A 5 -21.86 -6.01 -30.31
N LEU A 6 -21.12 -7.10 -30.14
CA LEU A 6 -21.66 -8.46 -30.18
C LEU A 6 -22.05 -8.87 -28.75
N PHE A 7 -23.35 -8.84 -28.45
CA PHE A 7 -23.92 -9.44 -27.24
C PHE A 7 -24.11 -10.94 -27.49
N LEU A 8 -23.37 -11.79 -26.77
CA LEU A 8 -23.60 -13.22 -26.74
C LEU A 8 -24.49 -13.55 -25.55
N SER A 9 -25.80 -13.57 -25.80
CA SER A 9 -26.83 -14.00 -24.85
C SER A 9 -26.87 -15.53 -24.78
N ILE A 10 -26.44 -16.10 -23.65
CA ILE A 10 -26.60 -17.53 -23.35
C ILE A 10 -28.03 -17.73 -22.84
N LEU A 11 -28.80 -18.48 -23.62
CA LEU A 11 -30.15 -18.94 -23.33
C LEU A 11 -30.05 -20.18 -22.43
N SER A 12 -30.41 -20.06 -21.14
CA SER A 12 -30.62 -21.22 -20.27
C SER A 12 -32.12 -21.46 -20.10
N CYS A 13 -32.58 -22.56 -20.69
CA CYS A 13 -33.93 -23.07 -20.50
C CYS A 13 -34.09 -23.58 -19.06
N PHE A 14 -34.83 -22.84 -18.23
CA PHE A 14 -35.43 -23.39 -17.02
C PHE A 14 -36.68 -24.17 -17.42
N SER A 15 -36.57 -25.50 -17.43
CA SER A 15 -37.73 -26.39 -17.45
C SER A 15 -38.25 -26.53 -16.02
N CYS A 16 -39.45 -25.97 -15.77
CA CYS A 16 -40.26 -26.32 -14.61
C CYS A 16 -40.95 -27.66 -14.89
N ASN A 17 -40.71 -28.67 -14.06
CA ASN A 17 -41.56 -29.85 -14.00
C ASN A 17 -42.36 -29.81 -12.68
N PRO A 18 -43.68 -30.08 -12.69
CA PRO A 18 -44.51 -29.97 -11.50
C PRO A 18 -44.40 -31.22 -10.62
N SER A 19 -44.63 -31.01 -9.33
CA SER A 19 -44.64 -32.01 -8.28
C SER A 19 -45.86 -32.95 -8.36
N SER A 20 -45.62 -34.24 -8.18
CA SER A 20 -46.36 -35.12 -7.25
C SER A 20 -45.79 -36.53 -7.32
N ASP A 21 -45.26 -37.06 -6.22
CA ASP A 21 -45.90 -38.17 -5.51
C ASP A 21 -45.10 -38.68 -4.31
N LYS A 22 -45.86 -39.07 -3.29
CA LYS A 22 -45.42 -39.69 -2.05
C LYS A 22 -45.24 -41.19 -2.28
N ASN A 23 -44.10 -41.77 -1.92
CA ASN A 23 -44.08 -43.00 -1.12
C ASN A 23 -42.69 -43.33 -0.56
N GLY A 24 -42.68 -43.93 0.63
CA GLY A 24 -41.50 -44.19 1.45
C GLY A 24 -40.66 -45.39 1.04
N GLY A 25 -39.44 -45.43 1.59
CA GLY A 25 -38.53 -46.56 1.52
C GLY A 25 -37.13 -46.18 1.99
N ASN A 26 -36.68 -46.79 3.10
CA ASN A 26 -35.36 -46.62 3.72
C ASN A 26 -34.20 -46.76 2.73
N ALA A 27 -33.28 -45.79 2.74
CA ALA A 27 -31.92 -45.97 2.22
C ALA A 27 -30.94 -45.02 2.92
N ALA A 28 -29.81 -45.59 3.36
CA ALA A 28 -28.74 -44.94 4.09
C ALA A 28 -28.21 -43.68 3.37
N LYS A 29 -28.17 -42.56 4.10
CA LYS A 29 -27.57 -41.31 3.64
C LYS A 29 -26.05 -41.37 3.85
N LYS A 30 -25.32 -41.80 2.82
CA LYS A 30 -23.88 -41.56 2.69
C LYS A 30 -23.64 -40.07 2.47
N GLU A 31 -22.74 -39.51 3.27
CA GLU A 31 -22.21 -38.15 3.13
C GLU A 31 -21.62 -37.90 1.74
N GLY A 32 -22.18 -36.94 1.01
CA GLY A 32 -21.52 -36.30 -0.12
C GLY A 32 -20.74 -35.10 0.37
N LYS A 33 -19.52 -35.33 0.87
CA LYS A 33 -18.56 -34.27 1.18
C LYS A 33 -17.97 -33.75 -0.13
N THR A 34 -18.41 -32.56 -0.54
CA THR A 34 -18.01 -31.86 -1.76
C THR A 34 -16.50 -31.63 -1.78
N VAL A 35 -15.86 -31.92 -2.91
CA VAL A 35 -14.40 -31.89 -3.13
C VAL A 35 -13.74 -30.53 -2.83
N GLN A 36 -14.50 -29.43 -2.80
CA GLN A 36 -14.01 -28.09 -2.44
C GLN A 36 -13.63 -27.96 -0.95
N ASP A 37 -14.33 -28.63 -0.03
CA ASP A 37 -14.05 -28.51 1.41
C ASP A 37 -12.77 -29.25 1.83
N THR A 38 -12.46 -30.34 1.13
CA THR A 38 -11.31 -31.18 1.46
C THR A 38 -9.99 -30.50 1.08
N VAL A 39 -9.97 -29.69 0.03
CA VAL A 39 -8.77 -28.93 -0.40
C VAL A 39 -8.53 -27.72 0.52
N SER A 40 -9.58 -27.01 0.92
CA SER A 40 -9.51 -25.89 1.87
C SER A 40 -9.02 -26.33 3.26
N THR A 41 -9.48 -27.50 3.72
CA THR A 41 -9.07 -28.06 5.02
C THR A 41 -7.62 -28.54 4.99
N ALA A 42 -7.16 -29.18 3.91
CA ALA A 42 -5.79 -29.68 3.80
C ALA A 42 -4.72 -28.58 3.69
N LEU A 43 -5.02 -27.46 3.01
CA LEU A 43 -4.11 -26.30 2.93
C LEU A 43 -4.00 -25.56 4.27
N SER A 44 -5.07 -25.56 5.07
CA SER A 44 -5.09 -24.91 6.39
C SER A 44 -4.21 -25.61 7.44
N ALA A 45 -3.89 -26.89 7.25
CA ALA A 45 -3.04 -27.67 8.17
C ALA A 45 -1.53 -27.46 7.93
N ILE A 46 -1.12 -26.88 6.79
CA ILE A 46 0.29 -26.66 6.44
C ILE A 46 0.79 -25.31 7.01
N TYR A 47 -0.11 -24.35 7.22
CA TYR A 47 0.24 -23.02 7.72
C TYR A 47 -0.17 -22.87 9.19
N LYS A 48 0.81 -23.01 10.09
CA LYS A 48 0.62 -22.67 11.49
C LYS A 48 0.17 -21.20 11.61
N PRO A 49 -0.79 -20.87 12.48
CA PRO A 49 -1.35 -19.52 12.60
C PRO A 49 -0.34 -18.39 12.90
N ASP A 50 0.86 -18.72 13.37
CA ASP A 50 1.98 -17.77 13.59
C ASP A 50 3.00 -17.70 12.42
N SER A 51 2.88 -18.51 11.37
CA SER A 51 3.90 -18.55 10.31
C SER A 51 3.83 -17.39 9.31
N MET A 52 2.78 -16.59 9.36
CA MET A 52 2.54 -15.49 8.42
C MET A 52 3.02 -14.13 8.92
N ALA A 53 3.32 -13.99 10.22
CA ALA A 53 3.77 -12.73 10.81
C ALA A 53 5.04 -12.18 10.13
N GLN A 54 5.89 -13.05 9.59
CA GLN A 54 7.06 -12.66 8.81
C GLN A 54 6.75 -11.87 7.53
N TYR A 55 5.51 -11.85 7.06
CA TYR A 55 5.06 -11.08 5.88
C TYR A 55 4.42 -9.74 6.25
N MET A 56 4.46 -9.36 7.54
CA MET A 56 4.25 -7.98 7.95
C MET A 56 5.37 -7.09 7.41
N GLY A 57 5.06 -5.81 7.17
CA GLY A 57 6.02 -4.85 6.67
C GLY A 57 5.39 -3.67 5.96
N VAL A 58 6.26 -2.76 5.51
CA VAL A 58 5.91 -1.61 4.69
C VAL A 58 6.15 -1.98 3.23
N TYR A 59 5.10 -1.99 2.42
CA TYR A 59 5.17 -2.25 0.99
C TYR A 59 4.90 -0.96 0.25
N SER A 60 5.73 -0.58 -0.70
CA SER A 60 5.53 0.68 -1.44
C SER A 60 5.91 0.56 -2.90
N GLY A 61 5.26 1.37 -3.73
CA GLY A 61 5.47 1.33 -5.17
C GLY A 61 4.33 1.99 -5.94
N SER A 62 4.01 1.44 -7.10
CA SER A 62 3.07 2.04 -8.05
C SER A 62 1.61 1.75 -7.71
N PHE A 63 0.76 2.75 -7.89
CA PHE A 63 -0.70 2.66 -7.79
C PHE A 63 -1.38 2.99 -9.12
N GLY A 64 -1.20 2.11 -10.10
CA GLY A 64 -1.58 2.37 -11.49
C GLY A 64 -1.00 3.68 -12.00
N ASN A 65 -1.85 4.49 -12.64
CA ASN A 65 -1.49 5.84 -13.09
C ASN A 65 -1.73 6.92 -12.02
N ASP A 66 -2.10 6.54 -10.80
CA ASP A 66 -2.51 7.47 -9.74
C ASP A 66 -1.37 7.88 -8.81
N GLY A 67 -0.16 7.34 -9.02
CA GLY A 67 1.04 7.73 -8.29
C GLY A 67 1.60 6.62 -7.41
N ILE A 68 1.97 6.98 -6.19
CA ILE A 68 2.58 6.11 -5.19
C ILE A 68 1.52 5.68 -4.19
N ILE A 69 1.55 4.40 -3.81
CA ILE A 69 0.85 3.90 -2.64
C ILE A 69 1.82 3.15 -1.73
N THR A 70 1.56 3.28 -0.44
CA THR A 70 2.21 2.48 0.59
C THR A 70 1.15 1.67 1.31
N LEU A 71 1.38 0.37 1.47
CA LEU A 71 0.56 -0.52 2.27
C LEU A 71 1.40 -1.04 3.44
N VAL A 72 0.97 -0.77 4.66
CA VAL A 72 1.64 -1.23 5.88
C VAL A 72 0.81 -2.36 6.49
N LEU A 73 1.35 -3.57 6.48
CA LEU A 73 0.79 -4.73 7.16
C LEU A 73 1.46 -4.82 8.54
N ASN A 74 0.77 -4.39 9.60
CA ASN A 74 1.33 -4.31 10.94
C ASN A 74 0.72 -5.33 11.93
N TYR A 75 -0.21 -6.16 11.46
CA TYR A 75 -0.75 -7.27 12.24
C TYR A 75 -1.22 -8.40 11.32
N ILE A 76 -0.73 -9.61 11.59
CA ILE A 76 -1.23 -10.85 10.99
C ILE A 76 -1.33 -11.89 12.08
N SER A 77 -2.53 -12.44 12.31
CA SER A 77 -2.76 -13.53 13.26
C SER A 77 -3.72 -14.56 12.68
N GLY A 78 -3.24 -15.77 12.42
CA GLY A 78 -3.99 -16.76 11.66
C GLY A 78 -4.31 -16.22 10.26
N ARG A 79 -5.62 -16.08 9.97
CA ARG A 79 -6.10 -15.48 8.71
C ARG A 79 -6.37 -13.98 8.82
N ALA A 80 -6.50 -13.43 10.03
CA ALA A 80 -6.83 -12.04 10.20
C ALA A 80 -5.62 -11.15 9.89
N VAL A 81 -5.85 -10.10 9.10
CA VAL A 81 -4.84 -9.10 8.72
C VAL A 81 -5.37 -7.72 9.03
N SER A 82 -4.52 -6.86 9.58
CA SER A 82 -4.81 -5.43 9.65
C SER A 82 -3.56 -4.59 9.39
N GLY A 83 -3.83 -3.33 9.08
CA GLY A 83 -2.82 -2.42 8.58
C GLY A 83 -3.39 -1.06 8.27
N TYR A 84 -2.67 -0.33 7.43
CA TYR A 84 -3.15 0.90 6.82
C TYR A 84 -2.45 1.12 5.49
N ASP A 85 -3.12 1.79 4.57
CA ASP A 85 -2.47 2.36 3.40
C ASP A 85 -2.20 3.86 3.61
N VAL A 86 -1.30 4.39 2.78
CA VAL A 86 -1.07 5.81 2.60
C VAL A 86 -1.08 6.10 1.11
N HIS A 87 -1.92 7.02 0.67
CA HIS A 87 -1.94 7.51 -0.70
C HIS A 87 -2.17 9.02 -0.73
N LYS A 88 -1.29 9.75 -1.45
CA LYS A 88 -1.27 11.22 -1.51
C LYS A 88 -1.30 11.89 -0.13
N GLY A 89 -0.52 11.35 0.81
CA GLY A 89 -0.42 11.85 2.17
C GLY A 89 -1.62 11.55 3.08
N VAL A 90 -2.66 10.88 2.57
CA VAL A 90 -3.83 10.45 3.35
C VAL A 90 -3.63 9.00 3.78
N ARG A 91 -3.79 8.75 5.08
CA ARG A 91 -3.75 7.42 5.67
C ARG A 91 -5.16 6.87 5.86
N ARG A 92 -5.39 5.61 5.47
CA ARG A 92 -6.63 4.87 5.75
C ARG A 92 -6.30 3.52 6.38
N ASN A 93 -7.06 3.12 7.39
CA ASN A 93 -6.88 1.80 7.99
C ASN A 93 -7.37 0.74 7.01
N VAL A 94 -6.79 -0.45 7.06
CA VAL A 94 -7.28 -1.60 6.29
C VAL A 94 -7.36 -2.83 7.18
N ASN A 95 -8.34 -3.68 6.91
CA ASN A 95 -8.49 -4.97 7.59
C ASN A 95 -9.07 -6.00 6.63
N GLY A 96 -8.81 -7.27 6.89
CA GLY A 96 -9.34 -8.36 6.09
C GLY A 96 -8.63 -9.66 6.37
N GLU A 97 -8.41 -10.45 5.32
CA GLU A 97 -7.93 -11.82 5.46
C GLU A 97 -6.75 -12.16 4.56
N VAL A 98 -5.96 -13.14 5.00
CA VAL A 98 -4.91 -13.80 4.22
C VAL A 98 -5.19 -15.28 4.10
N THR A 99 -5.00 -15.83 2.90
CA THR A 99 -5.07 -17.27 2.63
C THR A 99 -3.85 -17.75 1.86
N PRO A 100 -3.35 -18.98 2.13
CA PRO A 100 -2.30 -19.58 1.31
C PRO A 100 -2.78 -19.80 -0.14
N TYR A 101 -1.93 -19.48 -1.11
CA TYR A 101 -2.21 -19.67 -2.54
C TYR A 101 -0.93 -20.17 -3.25
N GLY A 102 -0.65 -21.48 -3.15
CA GLY A 102 0.57 -22.07 -3.70
C GLY A 102 1.83 -21.53 -3.00
N ASP A 103 2.74 -20.94 -3.78
CA ASP A 103 3.95 -20.25 -3.32
C ASP A 103 3.71 -18.77 -2.95
N LYS A 104 2.45 -18.33 -2.98
CA LYS A 104 2.02 -16.97 -2.67
C LYS A 104 1.04 -16.95 -1.52
N LEU A 105 0.80 -15.75 -1.02
CA LEU A 105 -0.28 -15.44 -0.09
C LEU A 105 -1.29 -14.54 -0.78
N HIS A 106 -2.56 -14.91 -0.71
CA HIS A 106 -3.65 -14.11 -1.23
C HIS A 106 -4.24 -13.28 -0.10
N PHE A 107 -4.32 -11.97 -0.31
CA PHE A 107 -4.86 -11.02 0.64
C PHE A 107 -6.09 -10.34 0.05
N VAL A 108 -7.13 -10.21 0.88
CA VAL A 108 -8.30 -9.38 0.61
C VAL A 108 -8.47 -8.43 1.78
N LEU A 109 -8.23 -7.13 1.55
CA LEU A 109 -8.28 -6.10 2.59
C LEU A 109 -9.26 -5.01 2.20
N LYS A 110 -9.93 -4.41 3.17
CA LYS A 110 -10.93 -3.36 2.97
C LYS A 110 -10.62 -2.12 3.80
N GLU A 111 -10.73 -0.96 3.18
CA GLU A 111 -10.77 0.33 3.89
C GLU A 111 -12.15 0.48 4.55
N PRO A 112 -12.23 0.76 5.87
CA PRO A 112 -13.49 0.94 6.55
C PRO A 112 -14.06 2.32 6.27
N GLY A 113 -15.36 2.39 5.97
CA GLY A 113 -16.08 3.66 5.86
C GLY A 113 -17.11 3.70 4.74
N ASP A 114 -17.66 4.90 4.57
CA ASP A 114 -18.55 5.30 3.48
C ASP A 114 -17.91 6.42 2.64
N ASN A 115 -16.59 6.64 2.77
CA ASN A 115 -15.92 7.66 2.00
C ASN A 115 -15.95 7.25 0.52
N ARG A 116 -16.22 8.23 -0.34
CA ARG A 116 -16.23 8.05 -1.80
C ARG A 116 -14.90 7.59 -2.41
N PHE A 117 -13.86 7.52 -1.60
CA PHE A 117 -12.52 7.06 -1.96
C PHE A 117 -12.12 5.77 -1.23
N ASP A 118 -13.03 5.13 -0.50
CA ASP A 118 -12.79 3.84 0.13
C ASP A 118 -12.96 2.72 -0.89
N GLY A 119 -12.11 1.72 -0.78
CA GLY A 119 -12.11 0.55 -1.63
C GLY A 119 -11.53 -0.68 -0.96
N SER A 120 -11.36 -1.70 -1.79
CA SER A 120 -10.92 -3.03 -1.40
C SER A 120 -9.69 -3.43 -2.21
N PHE A 121 -8.67 -3.93 -1.52
CA PHE A 121 -7.49 -4.55 -2.08
C PHE A 121 -7.72 -6.05 -2.26
N ASP A 122 -7.33 -6.57 -3.42
CA ASP A 122 -7.24 -8.01 -3.72
C ASP A 122 -5.88 -8.26 -4.40
N PHE A 123 -4.96 -8.95 -3.72
CA PHE A 123 -3.60 -9.12 -4.24
C PHE A 123 -2.91 -10.41 -3.80
N LEU A 124 -1.90 -10.78 -4.59
CA LEU A 124 -0.98 -11.87 -4.29
C LEU A 124 0.37 -11.32 -3.84
N LEU A 125 0.83 -11.78 -2.68
CA LEU A 125 2.19 -11.59 -2.18
C LEU A 125 3.03 -12.81 -2.53
N ASP A 126 4.09 -12.59 -3.30
CA ASP A 126 5.11 -13.60 -3.58
C ASP A 126 6.02 -13.79 -2.36
N THR A 127 6.00 -15.00 -1.80
CA THR A 127 6.65 -15.28 -0.51
C THR A 127 8.18 -15.22 -0.57
N THR A 128 8.75 -15.37 -1.77
CA THR A 128 10.20 -15.36 -2.00
C THR A 128 10.71 -13.95 -2.25
N SER A 129 10.10 -13.26 -3.22
CA SER A 129 10.54 -11.94 -3.68
C SER A 129 9.97 -10.78 -2.87
N ARG A 130 8.98 -11.04 -1.99
CA ARG A 130 8.29 -10.03 -1.18
C ARG A 130 7.67 -8.91 -2.02
N LYS A 131 7.14 -9.29 -3.19
CA LYS A 131 6.42 -8.40 -4.10
C LYS A 131 4.93 -8.68 -4.02
N ILE A 132 4.15 -7.61 -4.11
CA ILE A 132 2.69 -7.62 -4.15
C ILE A 132 2.26 -7.19 -5.55
N GLU A 133 1.39 -7.99 -6.14
CA GLU A 133 0.69 -7.67 -7.38
C GLU A 133 -0.81 -7.94 -7.19
N GLY A 134 -1.64 -6.97 -7.55
CA GLY A 134 -3.08 -7.10 -7.43
C GLY A 134 -3.80 -5.83 -7.82
N ASP A 135 -5.03 -5.70 -7.37
CA ASP A 135 -5.89 -4.58 -7.71
C ASP A 135 -6.50 -3.96 -6.45
N TRP A 136 -6.72 -2.66 -6.48
CA TRP A 136 -7.60 -1.93 -5.58
C TRP A 136 -8.84 -1.53 -6.36
N VAL A 137 -10.02 -1.72 -5.78
CA VAL A 137 -11.31 -1.41 -6.41
C VAL A 137 -12.12 -0.52 -5.49
N LEU A 138 -12.65 0.57 -6.04
CA LEU A 138 -13.53 1.47 -5.32
C LEU A 138 -14.87 0.79 -4.96
N ASP A 139 -15.29 0.91 -3.69
CA ASP A 139 -16.46 0.19 -3.15
C ASP A 139 -17.81 0.85 -3.49
N VAL A 140 -17.83 2.17 -3.68
CA VAL A 140 -19.07 2.98 -3.62
C VAL A 140 -19.85 3.14 -4.94
N SER A 141 -19.46 2.50 -6.04
CA SER A 141 -20.08 2.81 -7.35
C SER A 141 -20.33 1.57 -8.23
N PRO A 142 -21.56 1.03 -8.24
CA PRO A 142 -21.92 -0.09 -9.12
C PRO A 142 -21.95 0.31 -10.61
N THR A 143 -22.02 1.61 -10.91
CA THR A 143 -22.07 2.14 -12.29
C THR A 143 -20.72 2.57 -12.83
N ARG A 144 -19.70 2.68 -11.96
CA ARG A 144 -18.33 3.08 -12.33
C ARG A 144 -17.33 2.31 -11.48
N VAL A 145 -16.80 1.24 -12.05
CA VAL A 145 -15.69 0.49 -11.46
C VAL A 145 -14.42 1.32 -11.64
N VAL A 146 -13.92 1.89 -10.55
CA VAL A 146 -12.57 2.46 -10.52
C VAL A 146 -11.66 1.40 -9.95
N ALA A 147 -10.85 0.79 -10.83
CA ALA A 147 -9.81 -0.14 -10.45
C ALA A 147 -8.43 0.49 -10.62
N ARG A 148 -7.50 0.11 -9.76
CA ARG A 148 -6.10 0.53 -9.78
C ARG A 148 -5.23 -0.69 -9.57
N ARG A 149 -4.25 -0.88 -10.45
CA ARG A 149 -3.29 -1.96 -10.26
C ARG A 149 -2.26 -1.57 -9.21
N VAL A 150 -2.02 -2.46 -8.27
CA VAL A 150 -1.02 -2.34 -7.22
C VAL A 150 0.20 -3.16 -7.62
N HIS A 151 1.35 -2.49 -7.75
CA HIS A 151 2.65 -3.13 -7.95
C HIS A 151 3.61 -2.55 -6.93
N ILE A 152 3.72 -3.21 -5.79
CA ILE A 152 4.50 -2.73 -4.65
C ILE A 152 5.44 -3.82 -4.17
N ALA A 153 6.57 -3.42 -3.60
CA ALA A 153 7.54 -4.34 -3.02
C ALA A 153 7.78 -3.98 -1.57
N LEU A 154 8.22 -4.95 -0.78
CA LEU A 154 8.69 -4.71 0.56
C LEU A 154 9.76 -3.61 0.50
N ALA A 155 9.47 -2.49 1.15
CA ALA A 155 10.45 -1.43 1.33
C ALA A 155 11.62 -2.03 2.12
N PRO A 156 12.87 -1.78 1.72
CA PRO A 156 14.02 -2.27 2.47
C PRO A 156 13.86 -1.83 3.93
N MET A 157 13.67 -2.82 4.80
CA MET A 157 13.38 -2.63 6.22
C MET A 157 14.67 -2.17 6.90
N ALA A 158 14.92 -0.86 6.85
CA ALA A 158 16.00 -0.19 7.57
C ALA A 158 15.77 1.32 7.53
N TRP A 159 14.64 1.77 8.07
CA TRP A 159 14.66 3.02 8.82
C TRP A 159 14.09 2.68 10.18
N ASP A 160 14.99 2.56 11.16
CA ASP A 160 14.60 2.56 12.56
C ASP A 160 13.76 3.82 12.78
N GLU A 161 12.55 3.68 13.30
CA GLU A 161 11.68 4.84 13.56
C GLU A 161 12.32 5.81 14.57
N ASN A 162 13.31 5.32 15.33
CA ASN A 162 14.17 6.08 16.25
C ASN A 162 15.44 6.61 15.59
N ASP A 163 15.65 6.35 14.30
CA ASP A 163 16.77 6.94 13.57
C ASP A 163 16.55 8.46 13.54
N ALA A 164 17.45 9.18 14.23
CA ALA A 164 17.49 10.64 14.21
C ALA A 164 17.61 11.20 12.77
N ASN A 165 17.98 10.35 11.81
CA ASN A 165 18.00 10.66 10.40
C ASN A 165 16.61 10.69 9.74
N ASN A 166 15.49 10.39 10.42
CA ASN A 166 14.16 10.45 9.79
C ASN A 166 13.56 11.86 9.72
N GLU A 167 14.23 12.85 10.29
CA GLU A 167 13.84 14.25 10.26
C GLU A 167 15.07 15.08 9.87
N TRP A 168 14.95 15.84 8.78
CA TRP A 168 16.00 16.73 8.26
C TRP A 168 15.53 18.17 8.42
N LYS A 169 16.31 18.99 9.11
CA LYS A 169 16.00 20.41 9.35
C LYS A 169 17.00 21.28 8.60
N HIS A 170 16.51 22.32 7.93
CA HIS A 170 17.36 23.37 7.37
C HIS A 170 16.63 24.71 7.44
N ALA A 171 17.25 25.66 8.14
CA ALA A 171 16.69 26.98 8.43
C ALA A 171 15.24 26.83 8.92
N ASP A 172 14.28 27.24 8.09
CA ASP A 172 12.88 27.33 8.44
C ASP A 172 12.09 26.08 8.01
N THR A 173 12.77 25.07 7.46
CA THR A 173 12.13 23.87 6.90
C THR A 173 12.53 22.60 7.65
N ALA A 174 11.59 21.66 7.75
CA ALA A 174 11.84 20.31 8.26
C ALA A 174 11.17 19.26 7.36
N LEU A 175 11.96 18.40 6.73
CA LEU A 175 11.49 17.23 5.98
C LEU A 175 11.51 16.01 6.90
N SER A 176 10.54 15.13 6.82
CA SER A 176 10.56 13.86 7.54
C SER A 176 9.96 12.73 6.71
N PHE A 177 10.40 11.51 6.99
CA PHE A 177 9.85 10.30 6.38
C PHE A 177 9.50 9.26 7.44
N ARG A 178 8.41 8.53 7.22
CA ARG A 178 7.99 7.41 8.06
C ARG A 178 7.09 6.49 7.27
N ASN A 179 7.41 5.20 7.18
CA ASN A 179 6.51 4.16 6.66
C ASN A 179 5.83 4.55 5.33
N GLY A 180 6.61 5.07 4.37
CA GLY A 180 6.11 5.51 3.05
C GLY A 180 5.35 6.85 3.03
N PHE A 181 5.17 7.49 4.18
CA PHE A 181 4.70 8.86 4.34
C PHE A 181 5.87 9.84 4.44
N CYS A 182 5.76 10.99 3.78
CA CYS A 182 6.70 12.10 3.94
C CYS A 182 5.97 13.39 4.32
N GLN A 183 6.67 14.26 5.04
CA GLN A 183 6.13 15.56 5.45
C GLN A 183 7.19 16.64 5.36
N LEU A 184 6.87 17.73 4.68
CA LEU A 184 7.64 18.98 4.69
C LEU A 184 6.91 20.01 5.55
N VAL A 185 7.56 20.45 6.61
CA VAL A 185 7.13 21.55 7.46
C VAL A 185 7.89 22.79 7.03
N ILE A 186 7.19 23.88 6.72
CA ILE A 186 7.77 25.18 6.40
C ILE A 186 7.30 26.15 7.49
N SER A 187 8.26 26.67 8.24
CA SER A 187 8.09 27.75 9.20
C SER A 187 8.41 29.04 8.45
N PRO A 188 7.54 30.05 8.42
CA PRO A 188 7.90 31.31 7.81
C PRO A 188 9.07 31.97 8.58
N ALA A 189 10.13 32.40 7.88
CA ALA A 189 11.12 33.28 8.47
C ALA A 189 10.46 34.64 8.75
N GLU A 190 10.04 34.87 9.99
CA GLU A 190 10.28 36.10 10.76
C GLU A 190 9.42 36.18 12.03
N LYS A 191 10.09 36.43 13.17
CA LYS A 191 9.75 37.12 14.45
C LYS A 191 8.38 37.00 15.12
N ASP A 192 7.37 36.46 14.46
CA ASP A 192 6.04 36.29 15.01
C ASP A 192 5.84 34.82 15.37
N TYR A 193 5.97 34.54 16.67
CA TYR A 193 5.69 33.22 17.25
C TYR A 193 4.24 32.75 16.99
N SER A 194 3.37 33.62 16.46
CA SER A 194 2.01 33.29 16.04
C SER A 194 1.89 32.76 14.60
N SER A 195 2.95 32.82 13.78
CA SER A 195 2.87 32.36 12.39
C SER A 195 2.63 30.85 12.30
N GLN A 196 1.58 30.46 11.58
CA GLN A 196 1.18 29.06 11.44
C GLN A 196 2.18 28.31 10.56
N LYS A 197 2.74 27.21 11.09
CA LYS A 197 3.55 26.28 10.31
C LYS A 197 2.74 25.73 9.14
N VAL A 198 3.32 25.78 7.95
CA VAL A 198 2.78 25.11 6.77
C VAL A 198 3.24 23.66 6.82
N VAL A 199 2.32 22.72 6.60
CA VAL A 199 2.61 21.30 6.52
C VAL A 199 2.17 20.79 5.16
N VAL A 200 3.12 20.29 4.38
CA VAL A 200 2.87 19.63 3.11
C VAL A 200 3.13 18.14 3.28
N ARG A 201 2.15 17.32 2.93
CA ARG A 201 2.22 15.86 3.09
C ARG A 201 2.44 15.17 1.77
N GLY A 202 3.02 13.98 1.82
CA GLY A 202 3.24 13.17 0.64
C GLY A 202 3.50 11.72 0.94
N ASN A 203 3.75 11.00 -0.14
CA ASN A 203 4.21 9.62 -0.14
C ASN A 203 5.63 9.56 -0.64
N TYR A 204 6.34 8.50 -0.27
CA TYR A 204 7.60 8.18 -0.90
C TYR A 204 7.77 6.68 -1.06
N TYR A 205 8.58 6.27 -2.03
CA TYR A 205 9.18 4.95 -2.01
C TYR A 205 10.65 5.02 -2.45
N ARG A 206 11.45 4.10 -1.91
CA ARG A 206 12.89 4.03 -2.19
C ARG A 206 13.17 3.04 -3.32
N LYS A 207 14.09 3.39 -4.21
CA LYS A 207 14.64 2.51 -5.25
C LYS A 207 16.16 2.70 -5.29
N GLY A 208 16.90 1.81 -4.63
CA GLY A 208 18.35 1.95 -4.46
C GLY A 208 18.69 3.20 -3.66
N ASP A 209 19.55 4.06 -4.22
CA ASP A 209 19.97 5.33 -3.62
C ASP A 209 19.09 6.51 -4.05
N SER A 210 17.84 6.24 -4.40
CA SER A 210 16.89 7.27 -4.80
C SER A 210 15.57 7.09 -4.09
N PHE A 211 14.94 8.22 -3.78
CA PHE A 211 13.57 8.30 -3.31
C PHE A 211 12.73 8.88 -4.43
N ARG A 212 11.58 8.28 -4.68
CA ARG A 212 10.52 8.95 -5.43
C ARG A 212 9.54 9.51 -4.43
N LEU A 213 9.34 10.82 -4.42
CA LEU A 213 8.38 11.49 -3.57
C LEU A 213 7.18 11.93 -4.40
N GLU A 214 6.00 11.90 -3.78
CA GLU A 214 4.77 12.42 -4.33
C GLU A 214 4.06 13.28 -3.28
N TRP A 215 4.01 14.59 -3.50
CA TRP A 215 3.35 15.53 -2.61
C TRP A 215 1.87 15.70 -2.94
N GLU A 216 1.08 15.99 -1.90
CA GLU A 216 -0.24 16.55 -2.09
C GLU A 216 -0.18 17.88 -2.85
N LYS A 217 -1.29 18.25 -3.49
CA LYS A 217 -1.35 19.52 -4.23
C LYS A 217 -1.23 20.68 -3.25
N ASN A 218 -0.26 21.55 -3.46
CA ASN A 218 0.02 22.69 -2.58
C ASN A 218 0.66 23.84 -3.38
N PRO A 219 0.64 25.09 -2.87
CA PRO A 219 1.19 26.25 -3.58
C PRO A 219 2.69 26.45 -3.39
N TYR A 220 3.35 25.69 -2.50
CA TYR A 220 4.76 25.85 -2.15
C TYR A 220 5.69 24.99 -3.00
N ILE A 221 5.17 23.88 -3.52
CA ILE A 221 5.90 22.91 -4.32
C ILE A 221 5.19 22.78 -5.68
N ALA A 222 5.85 23.26 -6.74
CA ALA A 222 5.26 23.35 -8.07
C ALA A 222 5.05 21.98 -8.73
N GLU A 223 6.01 21.07 -8.58
CA GLU A 223 5.88 19.68 -9.04
C GLU A 223 5.29 18.83 -7.91
N GLN A 224 4.48 17.83 -8.23
CA GLN A 224 4.02 16.88 -7.21
C GLN A 224 4.96 15.69 -7.09
N LEU A 225 5.67 15.34 -8.16
CA LEU A 225 6.47 14.14 -8.23
C LEU A 225 7.95 14.48 -8.34
N PHE A 226 8.74 14.03 -7.37
CA PHE A 226 10.19 14.25 -7.34
C PHE A 226 10.94 12.94 -7.37
N MET A 227 12.06 12.94 -8.08
CA MET A 227 13.13 11.98 -7.83
C MET A 227 14.20 12.69 -7.03
N VAL A 228 14.49 12.14 -5.87
CA VAL A 228 15.57 12.54 -5.00
C VAL A 228 16.64 11.48 -5.09
N ARG A 229 17.91 11.89 -5.22
CA ARG A 229 19.05 10.99 -5.04
C ARG A 229 19.70 11.25 -3.68
N TYR A 230 20.17 10.18 -3.07
CA TYR A 230 20.98 10.22 -1.86
C TYR A 230 22.38 9.78 -2.22
N TRP A 231 23.39 10.45 -1.66
CA TRP A 231 24.74 9.94 -1.61
C TRP A 231 25.37 10.35 -0.29
N LYS A 232 26.09 9.41 0.33
CA LYS A 232 26.90 9.71 1.51
C LYS A 232 28.22 10.29 1.01
N LYS A 233 28.58 11.51 1.45
CA LYS A 233 29.93 12.02 1.22
C LYS A 233 30.89 11.22 2.10
N ALA A 234 31.99 10.72 1.55
CA ALA A 234 33.00 10.03 2.33
C ALA A 234 33.56 10.96 3.41
N LEU A 235 33.83 10.40 4.60
CA LEU A 235 34.49 11.09 5.70
C LEU A 235 35.77 11.76 5.19
N ASP A 236 35.98 13.04 5.53
CA ASP A 236 37.31 13.62 5.39
C ASP A 236 38.23 13.10 6.50
N ALA A 237 39.53 13.36 6.35
CA ALA A 237 40.56 12.87 7.26
C ALA A 237 40.42 13.36 8.71
N SER A 238 39.55 14.36 8.97
CA SER A 238 39.21 14.89 10.29
C SER A 238 38.23 14.01 11.07
N GLY A 239 37.56 13.05 10.42
CA GLY A 239 36.53 12.22 11.06
C GLY A 239 35.21 12.94 11.31
N ASP A 240 35.07 14.19 10.87
CA ASP A 240 33.83 14.94 10.95
C ASP A 240 32.90 14.54 9.81
N SER A 241 31.96 13.65 10.15
CA SER A 241 30.92 13.17 9.26
C SER A 241 29.82 14.21 9.11
N VAL A 242 29.91 15.09 8.12
CA VAL A 242 28.70 15.83 7.68
C VAL A 242 28.03 15.00 6.59
N ASP A 243 27.06 14.19 6.97
CA ASP A 243 26.18 13.50 6.03
C ASP A 243 25.34 14.56 5.28
N ARG A 244 25.83 14.98 4.11
CA ARG A 244 25.15 15.97 3.27
C ARG A 244 24.19 15.23 2.34
N LEU A 245 22.90 15.28 2.64
CA LEU A 245 21.85 14.89 1.71
C LEU A 245 21.63 16.02 0.72
N PHE A 246 21.84 15.73 -0.56
CA PHE A 246 21.55 16.66 -1.65
C PHE A 246 20.26 16.24 -2.34
N LEU A 247 19.17 16.91 -2.02
CA LEU A 247 17.91 16.71 -2.73
C LEU A 247 17.99 17.50 -4.05
N HIS A 248 18.26 16.82 -5.16
CA HIS A 248 18.21 17.41 -6.50
C HIS A 248 17.04 16.84 -7.29
N GLY A 249 16.01 17.65 -7.52
CA GLY A 249 14.88 17.32 -8.39
C GLY A 249 13.80 18.42 -8.37
N GLY A 250 13.15 18.66 -9.51
CA GLY A 250 11.97 19.53 -9.64
C GLY A 250 12.10 20.97 -9.11
N GLY A 251 13.30 21.55 -9.15
CA GLY A 251 13.56 22.92 -8.73
C GLY A 251 13.69 23.15 -7.22
N MET A 252 13.66 22.11 -6.39
CA MET A 252 13.96 22.20 -4.96
C MET A 252 15.41 21.76 -4.72
N GLU A 253 16.23 22.68 -4.22
CA GLU A 253 17.57 22.38 -3.70
C GLU A 253 17.53 22.61 -2.18
N LEU A 254 17.50 21.54 -1.40
CA LEU A 254 17.69 21.63 0.05
C LEU A 254 19.18 21.42 0.33
N LYS A 255 19.88 22.52 0.63
CA LYS A 255 21.27 22.47 1.11
C LYS A 255 21.25 22.25 2.61
N MET A 256 21.97 21.24 3.10
CA MET A 256 22.08 20.99 4.54
C MET A 256 23.22 21.81 5.13
N SER A 257 22.97 22.49 6.25
CA SER A 257 24.00 23.13 7.07
C SER A 257 24.50 22.14 8.12
N GLY A 258 25.72 21.64 7.92
CA GLY A 258 26.56 21.16 9.02
C GLY A 258 27.46 22.25 9.60
N ASP A 259 27.37 23.46 9.07
CA ASP A 259 28.13 24.62 9.54
C ASP A 259 27.20 25.47 10.41
N SER A 260 27.49 25.52 11.70
CA SER A 260 27.25 26.74 12.46
C SER A 260 28.18 27.81 11.87
N ASP A 261 27.61 28.81 11.21
CA ASP A 261 28.29 30.10 11.03
C ASP A 261 28.61 30.72 12.40
#